data_AF-J6EXI3-F1
#
_entry.id   AF-J6EXI3-F1
#
_cell.length_a   1.000
_cell.length_b   1.000
_cell.length_c   1.000
_cell.angle_alpha   90.00
_cell.angle_beta   90.00
_cell.angle_gamma   90.00
#
_symmetry.space_group_name_H-M   'P 1'
#
loop_
_entity.id
_entity.type
_entity.pdbx_description
1 polymer ?
#
loop_
_entity_poly.entity_id
_entity_poly.type
_entity_poly.pdbx_seq_one_letter_code
_entity_poly.pdbx_strand_id
1 'polypeptide(L)' 'MTKQHPAAVHALDFPAHTAPAEKVLEALSVDPDTGLSEAEVQKRLTEYGPNRIKPPPKASLGRSSSGRSPTL' A
#
# COMPACT_ATOMS: atom_id res chain seq x y z
N MET A 1 -10.92 3.17 18.43
CA MET A 1 -9.56 2.84 17.94
C MET A 1 -9.55 2.99 16.43
N THR A 2 -9.29 4.20 15.94
CA THR A 2 -9.17 4.50 14.52
C THR A 2 -7.89 3.87 14.00
N LYS A 3 -8.02 2.82 13.17
CA LYS A 3 -6.87 2.29 12.42
C LYS A 3 -6.42 3.38 11.46
N GLN A 4 -5.31 4.05 11.77
CA GLN A 4 -4.62 4.87 10.78
C GLN A 4 -4.12 3.94 9.67
N HIS A 5 -4.70 4.07 8.48
CA HIS A 5 -4.14 3.49 7.27
C HIS A 5 -3.03 4.45 6.77
N PRO A 6 -1.77 4.02 6.68
CA PRO A 6 -0.66 4.90 6.29
C PRO A 6 -0.68 5.31 4.81
N ALA A 7 -1.68 4.92 4.02
CA ALA A 7 -1.79 5.30 2.61
C ALA A 7 -2.13 6.80 2.41
N ALA A 8 -2.56 7.50 3.46
CA ALA A 8 -3.03 8.88 3.36
C ALA A 8 -1.92 9.95 3.36
N VAL A 9 -0.64 9.59 3.56
CA VAL A 9 0.44 10.60 3.69
C VAL A 9 0.93 11.17 2.35
N HIS A 10 0.51 10.61 1.20
CA HIS A 10 0.92 11.07 -0.13
C HIS A 10 -0.27 11.34 -1.07
N ALA A 11 -1.44 11.63 -0.52
CA ALA A 11 -2.57 12.06 -1.33
C ALA A 11 -2.32 13.48 -1.86
N LEU A 12 -2.59 13.71 -3.14
CA LEU A 12 -2.60 15.05 -3.72
C LEU A 12 -3.69 15.89 -3.03
N ASP A 13 -3.46 17.20 -2.89
CA ASP A 13 -4.45 18.14 -2.33
C ASP A 13 -5.69 18.36 -3.22
N PHE A 14 -5.77 17.63 -4.33
CA PHE A 14 -6.83 17.74 -5.32
C PHE A 14 -7.12 16.38 -5.99
N PRO A 15 -8.34 16.18 -6.51
CA PRO A 15 -8.69 14.98 -7.28
C PRO A 15 -7.89 14.91 -8.58
N ALA A 16 -6.98 13.95 -8.69
CA ALA A 16 -6.08 13.80 -9.83
C ALA A 16 -6.80 13.65 -11.18
N HIS A 17 -7.91 12.90 -11.20
CA HIS A 17 -8.64 12.55 -12.42
C HIS A 17 -9.45 13.71 -13.04
N THR A 18 -9.64 14.81 -12.31
CA THR A 18 -10.31 16.02 -12.82
C THR A 18 -9.36 17.18 -13.06
N ALA A 19 -8.09 17.03 -12.65
CA ALA A 19 -7.09 18.07 -12.78
C ALA A 19 -6.41 17.99 -14.17
N PRO A 20 -5.86 19.12 -14.67
CA PRO A 20 -4.98 19.09 -15.84
C PRO A 20 -3.77 18.16 -15.60
N ALA A 21 -3.35 17.44 -16.64
CA ALA A 21 -2.24 16.49 -16.56
C ALA A 21 -0.94 17.13 -16.05
N GLU A 22 -0.63 18.34 -16.53
CA GLU A 22 0.56 19.11 -16.13
C GLU A 22 0.62 19.34 -14.62
N LYS A 23 -0.52 19.68 -14.00
CA LYS A 23 -0.63 19.89 -12.55
C LYS A 23 -0.37 18.60 -11.76
N VAL A 24 -0.83 17.47 -12.29
CA VAL A 24 -0.59 16.16 -11.67
C VAL A 24 0.88 15.77 -11.81
N LEU A 25 1.48 15.99 -12.97
CA LEU A 25 2.89 15.68 -13.24
C LEU A 25 3.83 16.54 -12.38
N GLU A 26 3.56 17.83 -12.24
CA GLU A 26 4.28 18.74 -11.34
C GLU A 26 4.21 18.25 -9.90
N ALA A 27 3.01 17.93 -9.41
CA ALA A 27 2.82 17.48 -8.03
C ALA A 27 3.48 16.11 -7.75
N LEU A 28 3.66 15.28 -8.77
CA LEU A 28 4.35 13.98 -8.66
C LEU A 28 5.84 14.04 -9.02
N SER A 29 6.33 15.22 -9.43
CA SER A 29 7.69 15.45 -9.95
C SER A 29 8.07 14.44 -11.05
N VAL A 30 7.19 14.26 -12.03
CA VAL A 30 7.38 13.33 -13.16
C VAL A 30 7.57 14.12 -14.45
N ASP A 31 8.59 13.78 -15.22
CA ASP A 31 8.78 14.32 -16.56
C ASP A 31 7.78 13.69 -17.55
N PRO A 32 7.05 14.47 -18.36
CA PRO A 32 6.03 13.95 -19.27
C PRO A 32 6.59 13.09 -20.41
N ASP A 33 7.80 13.36 -20.87
CA ASP A 33 8.37 12.74 -22.06
C ASP A 33 9.20 11.49 -21.72
N THR A 34 9.87 11.52 -20.57
CA THR A 34 10.86 10.51 -20.15
C THR A 34 10.47 9.78 -18.87
N GLY A 35 9.50 10.29 -18.11
CA GLY A 35 9.01 9.67 -16.89
C GLY A 35 9.92 9.85 -15.68
N LEU A 36 10.09 8.79 -14.89
CA LEU A 36 10.98 8.78 -13.73
C LEU A 36 12.34 8.20 -14.09
N SER A 37 13.40 8.75 -13.51
CA SER A 37 14.72 8.15 -13.58
C SER A 37 14.80 6.86 -12.77
N GLU A 38 15.70 5.96 -13.15
CA GLU A 38 15.96 4.70 -12.43
C GLU A 38 16.26 4.93 -10.94
N ALA A 39 17.02 5.99 -10.63
CA ALA A 39 17.36 6.36 -9.26
C ALA A 39 16.11 6.71 -8.42
N GLU A 40 15.18 7.47 -9.01
CA GLU A 40 13.92 7.85 -8.34
C GLU A 40 12.96 6.65 -8.23
N VAL A 41 12.93 5.77 -9.23
CA VAL A 41 12.20 4.48 -9.16
C VAL A 41 12.71 3.64 -7.99
N GLN A 42 14.02 3.45 -7.87
CA GLN A 42 14.62 2.64 -6.81
C GLN A 42 14.40 3.25 -5.42
N LYS A 43 14.46 4.59 -5.31
CA LYS A 43 14.12 5.32 -4.08
C LYS A 43 12.67 5.05 -3.67
N ARG A 44 11.70 5.25 -4.58
CA ARG A 44 10.27 5.02 -4.31
C ARG A 44 9.96 3.56 -3.99
N LEU A 45 10.62 2.60 -4.66
CA LEU A 45 10.47 1.17 -4.38
C LEU A 45 10.96 0.82 -2.97
N THR A 46 12.03 1.46 -2.51
CA THR A 46 12.55 1.27 -1.15
C THR A 46 11.64 1.91 -0.11
N GLU A 47 11.06 3.08 -0.41
CA GLU A 47 10.18 3.83 0.48
C GLU A 47 8.80 3.18 0.66
N TYR A 48 8.13 2.81 -0.44
CA TYR A 48 6.75 2.30 -0.43
C TYR A 48 6.66 0.78 -0.48
N GLY A 49 7.70 0.12 -0.98
CA GLY A 49 7.69 -1.30 -1.27
C GLY A 49 6.98 -1.64 -2.59
N PRO A 50 6.84 -2.94 -2.89
CA PRO A 50 6.22 -3.39 -4.13
C PRO A 50 4.72 -3.05 -4.16
N ASN A 51 4.22 -2.63 -5.33
CA ASN A 51 2.79 -2.38 -5.57
C ASN A 51 2.00 -3.71 -5.62
N ARG A 52 1.82 -4.33 -4.45
CA ARG A 52 1.06 -5.56 -4.27
C ARG A 52 0.42 -5.59 -2.89
N ILE A 53 -0.79 -6.12 -2.83
CA ILE A 53 -1.50 -6.32 -1.58
C ILE A 53 -0.82 -7.47 -0.82
N LYS A 54 -0.49 -7.25 0.45
CA LYS A 54 0.07 -8.30 1.30
C LYS A 54 -0.99 -9.39 1.50
N PRO A 55 -0.64 -10.68 1.34
CA PRO A 55 -1.57 -11.75 1.64
C PRO A 55 -1.98 -11.69 3.11
N PRO A 56 -3.21 -12.11 3.44
CA PRO A 56 -3.63 -12.19 4.84
C PRO A 56 -2.66 -13.09 5.63
N PRO A 57 -2.47 -12.83 6.93
CA PRO A 57 -1.64 -13.68 7.77
C PRO A 57 -2.17 -15.13 7.72
N LYS A 58 -1.26 -16.10 7.62
CA LYS A 58 -1.64 -17.51 7.65
C LYS A 58 -2.27 -17.82 9.01
N ALA A 59 -3.43 -18.48 9.01
CA ALA A 59 -4.00 -19.04 10.23
C ALA A 59 -2.98 -20.00 10.84
N SER A 60 -2.66 -19.83 12.13
CA SER A 60 -1.81 -20.78 12.84
C SER A 60 -2.60 -22.09 13.02
N LEU A 61 -2.08 -23.19 12.45
CA LEU A 61 -2.55 -24.53 12.78
C LEU A 61 -2.14 -24.84 14.21
N GLY A 62 -3.01 -24.54 15.18
CA GLY A 62 -2.65 -24.71 16.59
C GLY A 62 -3.67 -24.23 17.61
N ARG A 63 -4.93 -24.65 17.46
CA ARG A 63 -5.84 -24.80 18.61
C ARG A 63 -6.97 -25.76 18.25
N SER A 64 -6.58 -27.01 17.96
CA SER A 64 -7.52 -28.12 18.12
C SER A 64 -7.85 -28.18 19.61
N SER A 65 -9.08 -27.82 19.97
CA SER A 65 -9.63 -28.12 21.28
C SER A 65 -9.81 -29.64 21.31
N SER A 66 -8.83 -30.33 21.92
CA SER A 66 -8.99 -31.72 22.31
C SER A 66 -10.29 -31.85 23.11
N GLY A 67 -11.14 -32.74 22.60
CA GLY A 67 -12.55 -32.86 22.98
C GLY A 67 -12.77 -33.07 24.47
N ARG A 68 -13.93 -32.57 24.91
CA ARG A 68 -14.56 -32.94 26.18
C ARG A 68 -14.66 -34.46 26.28
N SER A 69 -14.12 -35.03 27.34
CA SER A 69 -14.32 -36.43 27.72
C SER A 69 -15.81 -36.68 28.04
N PRO A 70 -16.39 -37.81 27.62
CA PRO A 70 -17.73 -38.21 28.08
C PRO A 70 -17.63 -38.72 29.52
N THR A 71 -18.48 -38.19 30.40
CA THR A 71 -18.67 -38.72 31.76
C THR A 71 -19.59 -39.94 31.69
N LEU A 72 -19.15 -41.08 32.23
CA LEU A 72 -19.97 -42.28 32.49
C LEU A 72 -20.92 -42.05 33.67
#